data_AF-A0A151WWN9-F1
#
_entry.id   AF-A0A151WWN9-F1
#
_cell.length_a   1.000
_cell.length_b   1.000
_cell.length_c   1.000
_cell.angle_alpha   90.00
_cell.angle_beta   90.00
_cell.angle_gamma   90.00
#
_symmetry.space_group_name_H-M   'P 1'
#
loop_
_entity.id
_entity.type
_entity.pdbx_description
1 polymer ?
#
loop_
_entity_poly.entity_id
_entity_poly.type
_entity_poly.pdbx_seq_one_letter_code
_entity_poly.pdbx_strand_id
1 'polypeptide(L)'
;MDDGEEMLGLLVLGAGFLLLRRREKSKKWANRRWWIRPINCQRNNQGDYMNLLQEMKLDSVMFFRYTRMTLPLFNNLLERIRAHLIKRNWRALEPE
;
A
#
# COMPACT_ATOMS: atom_id res chain seq x y z
N MET A 1 -14.75 26.77 -41.37
CA MET A 1 -15.45 25.47 -41.29
C MET A 1 -14.52 24.50 -40.58
N ASP A 2 -13.93 24.92 -39.45
CA ASP A 2 -12.69 24.33 -38.91
C ASP A 2 -12.81 24.19 -37.38
N ASP A 3 -13.09 25.30 -36.68
CA ASP A 3 -13.19 25.31 -35.20
C ASP A 3 -14.24 24.36 -34.61
N GLY A 4 -15.38 24.19 -35.28
CA GLY A 4 -16.47 23.32 -34.82
C GLY A 4 -16.14 21.82 -34.96
N GLU A 5 -15.42 21.46 -36.03
CA GLU A 5 -14.98 20.08 -36.26
C GLU A 5 -13.80 19.72 -35.35
N GLU A 6 -12.89 20.66 -35.11
CA GLU A 6 -11.83 20.50 -34.12
C GLU A 6 -12.40 20.31 -32.70
N MET A 7 -13.38 21.13 -32.30
CA MET A 7 -14.05 21.00 -31.02
C MET A 7 -14.79 19.66 -30.88
N LEU A 8 -15.48 19.20 -31.94
CA LEU A 8 -16.08 17.87 -31.98
C LEU A 8 -15.03 16.76 -31.85
N GLY A 9 -13.90 16.89 -32.55
CA GLY A 9 -12.78 15.95 -32.46
C GLY A 9 -12.21 15.85 -31.05
N LEU A 10 -12.00 16.98 -30.37
CA LEU A 10 -11.54 17.02 -28.98
C LEU A 10 -12.56 16.39 -28.02
N LEU A 11 -13.85 16.61 -28.22
CA LEU A 11 -14.91 16.01 -27.42
C LEU A 11 -14.97 14.48 -27.59
N VAL A 12 -14.82 13.97 -28.81
CA VAL A 12 -14.79 12.53 -29.09
C VAL A 12 -13.55 11.88 -28.47
N LEU A 13 -12.38 12.50 -28.59
CA LEU A 13 -11.15 12.02 -27.96
C LEU A 13 -11.24 12.04 -26.44
N GLY A 14 -11.79 13.11 -25.86
CA GLY A 14 -12.05 13.22 -24.42
C GLY A 14 -13.01 12.14 -23.91
N ALA A 15 -14.11 11.91 -24.63
CA ALA A 15 -15.07 10.85 -24.31
C ALA A 15 -14.44 9.46 -24.40
N GLY A 16 -13.68 9.19 -25.46
CA GLY A 16 -12.93 7.94 -25.63
C GLY A 16 -11.94 7.69 -24.49
N PHE A 17 -11.18 8.71 -24.11
CA PHE A 17 -10.25 8.64 -22.98
C PHE A 17 -10.95 8.35 -21.64
N LEU A 18 -12.09 9.00 -21.37
CA LEU A 18 -12.89 8.75 -20.17
C LEU A 18 -13.42 7.31 -20.11
N LEU A 19 -13.87 6.75 -21.23
CA LEU A 19 -14.33 5.37 -21.32
C LEU A 19 -13.21 4.36 -21.04
N LEU A 20 -12.02 4.58 -21.62
CA LEU A 20 -10.85 3.75 -21.37
C LEU A 20 -10.44 3.78 -19.89
N ARG A 21 -10.41 4.97 -19.26
CA ARG A 21 -10.13 5.11 -17.84
C ARG A 21 -11.15 4.41 -16.95
N ARG A 22 -12.44 4.50 -17.29
CA ARG A 22 -13.51 3.77 -16.57
C ARG A 22 -13.31 2.25 -16.68
N ARG A 23 -12.98 1.74 -17.87
CA ARG A 23 -12.70 0.32 -18.10
C ARG A 23 -11.49 -0.16 -17.30
N GLU A 24 -10.39 0.60 -17.27
CA GLU A 24 -9.22 0.26 -16.47
C GLU A 24 -9.53 0.23 -14.97
N LYS A 25 -10.27 1.22 -14.47
CA LYS A 25 -10.73 1.22 -13.07
C LYS A 25 -11.58 -0.02 -12.80
N SER A 26 -12.57 -0.31 -13.64
CA SER A 26 -13.42 -1.49 -13.50
C SER A 26 -12.60 -2.79 -13.49
N LYS A 27 -11.65 -2.96 -14.41
CA LYS A 27 -10.70 -4.09 -14.40
C LYS A 27 -9.91 -4.16 -13.09
N LYS A 28 -9.38 -3.03 -12.62
CA LYS A 28 -8.64 -2.96 -11.35
C LYS A 28 -9.52 -3.33 -10.15
N TRP A 29 -10.81 -2.98 -10.16
CA TRP A 29 -11.78 -3.33 -9.12
C TRP A 29 -12.17 -4.81 -9.18
N ALA A 30 -12.48 -5.33 -10.37
CA ALA A 30 -12.82 -6.74 -10.60
C ALA A 30 -11.65 -7.69 -10.27
N ASN A 31 -10.42 -7.28 -10.60
CA ASN A 31 -9.22 -8.07 -10.33
C ASN A 31 -8.65 -7.85 -8.91
N ARG A 32 -9.35 -7.12 -8.03
CA ARG A 32 -8.88 -6.99 -6.64
C ARG A 32 -8.99 -8.35 -5.97
N ARG A 33 -7.86 -8.82 -5.44
CA ARG A 33 -7.84 -9.99 -4.57
C ARG A 33 -8.71 -9.83 -3.33
N TRP A 34 -8.87 -8.60 -2.84
CA TRP A 34 -9.58 -8.31 -1.59
C TRP A 34 -10.44 -7.04 -1.74
N TRP A 35 -11.70 -7.11 -1.32
CA TRP A 35 -12.55 -5.92 -1.11
C TRP A 35 -12.05 -5.12 0.11
N ILE A 36 -11.92 -5.81 1.24
CA ILE A 36 -11.25 -5.35 2.46
C ILE A 36 -10.22 -6.43 2.80
N ARG A 37 -8.97 -6.04 3.05
CA ARG A 37 -7.92 -6.99 3.46
C ARG A 37 -8.15 -7.43 4.91
N PRO A 38 -7.83 -8.69 5.29
CA PRO A 38 -8.03 -9.18 6.66
C PRO A 38 -7.43 -8.30 7.76
N ILE A 39 -6.24 -7.75 7.54
CA ILE A 39 -5.55 -6.81 8.46
C ILE A 39 -6.38 -5.57 8.79
N ASN A 40 -7.26 -5.14 7.89
CA ASN A 40 -8.11 -3.97 8.12
C ASN A 40 -9.40 -4.33 8.87
N CYS A 41 -9.77 -5.61 8.94
CA CYS A 41 -10.98 -6.04 9.66
C CYS A 41 -10.77 -6.05 11.18
N GLN A 42 -9.55 -6.30 11.64
CA GLN A 42 -9.23 -6.47 13.06
C GLN A 42 -8.61 -5.22 13.71
N ARG A 43 -8.33 -4.17 12.93
CA ARG A 43 -7.71 -2.91 13.39
C ARG A 43 -8.36 -2.32 14.64
N ASN A 44 -9.70 -2.29 14.70
CA ASN A 44 -10.43 -1.74 15.85
C ASN A 44 -10.24 -2.56 17.13
N ASN A 45 -9.91 -3.84 17.02
CA ASN A 45 -9.78 -4.76 18.15
C ASN A 45 -8.32 -4.90 18.62
N GLN A 46 -7.34 -4.64 17.75
CA GLN A 46 -5.93 -4.95 17.99
C GLN A 46 -5.06 -3.73 18.35
N GLY A 47 -5.50 -2.50 18.10
CA GLY A 47 -4.67 -1.31 18.33
C GLY A 47 -3.51 -1.18 17.34
N ASP A 48 -3.01 0.05 17.14
CA ASP A 48 -2.29 0.39 15.89
C ASP A 48 -0.83 -0.09 15.81
N TYR A 49 -0.09 -0.20 16.91
CA TYR A 49 1.39 -0.25 16.82
C TYR A 49 2.00 -1.67 16.89
N MET A 50 1.66 -2.46 17.91
CA MET A 50 2.35 -3.74 18.15
C MET A 50 1.82 -4.88 17.28
N ASN A 51 0.52 -4.86 16.97
CA ASN A 51 -0.14 -5.96 16.27
C ASN A 51 -0.04 -5.82 14.75
N LEU A 52 -0.08 -4.59 14.24
CA LEU A 52 -0.05 -4.29 12.80
C LEU A 52 1.13 -4.93 12.07
N LEU A 53 2.36 -4.77 12.57
CA LEU A 53 3.54 -5.33 11.89
C LEU A 53 3.57 -6.86 11.98
N GLN A 54 3.10 -7.45 13.08
CA GLN A 54 3.05 -8.91 13.24
C GLN A 54 2.02 -9.53 12.28
N GLU A 55 0.84 -8.93 12.16
CA GLU A 55 -0.19 -9.36 11.22
C GLU A 55 0.28 -9.24 9.77
N MET A 56 1.01 -8.17 9.42
CA MET A 56 1.56 -8.00 8.08
C MET A 56 2.48 -9.15 7.67
N LYS A 57 3.17 -9.83 8.61
CA LYS A 57 4.04 -10.98 8.28
C LYS A 57 3.28 -12.12 7.59
N LEU A 58 1.96 -12.21 7.80
CA LEU A 58 1.09 -13.20 7.18
C LEU A 58 0.69 -12.86 5.73
N ASP A 59 0.83 -11.59 5.33
CA ASP A 59 0.56 -11.10 3.97
C ASP A 59 1.85 -10.55 3.36
N SER A 60 2.59 -11.41 2.66
CA SER A 60 3.88 -11.04 2.06
C SER A 60 3.83 -9.82 1.13
N VAL A 61 2.69 -9.60 0.46
CA VAL A 61 2.50 -8.44 -0.43
C VAL A 61 2.34 -7.17 0.39
N MET A 62 1.55 -7.22 1.46
CA MET A 62 1.38 -6.06 2.35
C MET A 62 2.65 -5.77 3.13
N PHE A 63 3.32 -6.81 3.64
CA PHE A 63 4.62 -6.70 4.30
C PHE A 63 5.64 -6.01 3.41
N PHE A 64 5.80 -6.48 2.17
CA PHE A 64 6.73 -5.88 1.21
C PHE A 64 6.36 -4.44 0.87
N ARG A 65 5.07 -4.11 0.74
CA ARG A 65 4.65 -2.71 0.49
C ARG A 65 5.00 -1.77 1.65
N TYR A 66 4.92 -2.27 2.89
CA TYR A 66 5.19 -1.49 4.09
C TYR A 66 6.69 -1.36 4.37
N THR A 67 7.41 -2.50 4.42
CA THR A 67 8.83 -2.55 4.80
C THR A 67 9.78 -2.38 3.61
N ARG A 68 9.28 -2.48 2.37
CA ARG A 68 10.08 -2.55 1.13
C ARG A 68 11.06 -3.72 1.09
N MET A 69 10.84 -4.74 1.91
CA MET A 69 11.67 -5.94 2.03
C MET A 69 10.81 -7.20 2.09
N THR A 70 11.38 -8.32 1.66
CA THR A 70 10.77 -9.63 1.91
C THR A 70 10.92 -10.01 3.38
N LEU A 71 10.03 -10.85 3.90
CA LEU A 71 10.08 -11.30 5.29
C LEU A 71 11.44 -11.95 5.66
N PRO A 72 12.05 -12.81 4.81
CA PRO A 72 13.37 -13.37 5.10
C PRO A 72 14.47 -12.31 5.17
N LEU A 73 14.47 -11.34 4.23
CA LEU A 73 15.47 -10.26 4.22
C LEU A 73 15.33 -9.38 5.47
N PHE A 74 14.09 -9.03 5.82
CA PHE A 74 13.81 -8.28 7.05
C PHE A 74 14.33 -9.01 8.28
N ASN A 75 14.04 -10.32 8.41
CA ASN A 75 14.51 -11.11 9.55
C ASN A 75 16.04 -11.21 9.60
N ASN A 76 16.70 -11.35 8.44
CA ASN A 76 18.17 -11.36 8.38
C ASN A 76 18.76 -10.02 8.84
N LEU A 77 18.20 -8.91 8.36
CA LEU A 77 18.61 -7.58 8.76
C LEU A 77 18.39 -7.37 10.25
N LEU A 78 17.22 -7.73 10.76
CA LEU A 78 16.85 -7.62 12.16
C LEU A 78 17.85 -8.36 13.06
N GLU A 79 18.22 -9.59 12.71
CA GLU A 79 19.21 -10.35 13.47
C GLU A 79 20.59 -9.67 13.49
N ARG A 80 21.03 -9.08 12.38
CA ARG A 80 22.31 -8.35 12.31
C ARG A 80 22.34 -7.10 13.19
N ILE A 81 21.23 -6.38 13.27
CA ILE A 81 21.15 -5.11 14.02
C ILE A 81 20.59 -5.27 15.44
N ARG A 82 20.13 -6.47 15.80
CA ARG A 82 19.43 -6.75 17.07
C ARG A 82 20.18 -6.24 18.29
N ALA A 83 21.49 -6.46 18.35
CA ALA A 83 22.35 -6.03 19.45
C ALA A 83 22.36 -4.50 19.67
N HIS A 84 22.05 -3.72 18.63
CA HIS A 84 22.00 -2.26 18.64
C HIS A 84 20.57 -1.73 18.88
N LEU A 85 19.54 -2.53 18.62
CA LEU A 85 18.14 -2.18 18.87
C LEU A 85 17.68 -2.47 20.30
N ILE A 86 18.43 -3.29 21.05
CA ILE A 86 18.11 -3.57 22.45
C ILE A 86 18.33 -2.30 23.29
N LYS A 87 17.24 -1.77 23.83
CA LYS A 87 17.26 -0.66 24.78
C LYS A 87 17.99 -1.09 26.05
N ARG A 88 19.17 -0.53 26.30
CA ARG A 88 20.02 -0.86 27.47
C ARG A 88 19.72 -0.03 28.71
N ASN A 89 19.01 1.07 28.56
CA ASN A 89 18.69 2.01 29.63
C ASN A 89 17.18 2.31 29.59
N TRP A 90 16.54 2.44 30.75
CA TRP A 90 15.12 2.77 30.88
C TRP A 90 14.75 4.18 30.37
N ARG A 91 15.73 5.11 30.33
CA ARG A 91 15.52 6.48 29.85
C ARG A 91 14.89 6.54 28.45
N ALA A 92 14.03 7.53 28.21
CA ALA A 92 13.48 7.79 26.89
C ALA A 92 14.61 8.20 25.93
N LEU A 93 14.46 7.90 24.64
CA LEU A 93 15.31 8.51 23.62
C LEU A 93 14.96 10.00 23.61
N GLU A 94 15.97 10.87 23.65
CA GLU A 94 15.71 12.29 23.48
C GLU A 94 15.21 12.52 22.04
N PRO A 95 14.13 13.29 21.86
CA PRO A 95 13.71 13.67 20.52
C PRO A 95 14.80 14.52 19.86
N GLU A 96 15.14 14.18 18.62
CA GLU A 96 16.02 15.00 17.76
C GLU A 96 15.41 16.39 17.49
#